data_AF-A4YMZ2-F1
#
_entry.id   AF-A4YMZ2-F1
#
_cell.length_a   1.000
_cell.length_b   1.000
_cell.length_c   1.000
_cell.angle_alpha   90.00
_cell.angle_beta   90.00
_cell.angle_gamma   90.00
#
_symmetry.space_group_name_H-M   'P 1'
#
loop_
_entity.id
_entity.type
_entity.pdbx_description
1 polymer ?
#
loop_
_entity_poly.entity_id
_entity_poly.type
_entity_poly.pdbx_seq_one_letter_code
_entity_poly.pdbx_strand_id
1 'polypeptide(L)'
;MNTTVAPEPSSPEQAQLMARLRRMMMIAGVTTSVAIAVLLVAIGYRLFRGDGSTASGPDLTAMLPKGARIVSTGTAGDRLAVTLDVGGATEIRTFDAKTLKPTGRLRFATEP
;
A
#
# COMPACT_ATOMS: atom_id res chain seq x y z
N MET A 1 24.12 -16.12 -57.89
CA MET A 1 22.74 -15.59 -57.94
C MET A 1 21.94 -16.27 -56.85
N ASN A 2 21.53 -15.53 -55.81
CA ASN A 2 20.71 -16.06 -54.73
C ASN A 2 19.25 -15.88 -55.16
N THR A 3 18.57 -16.98 -55.51
CA THR A 3 17.17 -16.96 -55.93
C THR A 3 16.30 -16.65 -54.71
N THR A 4 15.80 -15.42 -54.63
CA THR A 4 14.71 -15.07 -53.72
C THR A 4 13.49 -15.88 -54.13
N VAL A 5 13.21 -16.96 -53.40
CA VAL A 5 11.94 -17.67 -53.51
C VAL A 5 10.86 -16.72 -53.01
N ALA A 6 10.06 -16.18 -53.93
CA ALA A 6 8.84 -15.48 -53.57
C ALA A 6 7.95 -16.46 -52.78
N PRO A 7 7.36 -16.05 -51.64
CA PRO A 7 6.51 -16.95 -50.87
C PRO A 7 5.35 -17.41 -51.75
N GLU A 8 5.16 -18.73 -51.87
CA GLU A 8 3.99 -19.29 -52.56
C GLU A 8 2.71 -18.67 -51.99
N PRO A 9 1.68 -18.43 -52.82
CA PRO A 9 0.42 -17.89 -52.35
C PRO A 9 -0.14 -18.86 -51.29
N SER A 10 -0.27 -18.35 -50.06
CA SER A 10 -0.74 -19.10 -48.89
C SER A 10 -1.89 -20.03 -49.26
N SER A 11 -1.71 -21.34 -49.11
CA SER A 11 -2.80 -22.29 -49.33
C SER A 11 -3.99 -21.91 -48.44
N PRO A 12 -5.25 -22.16 -48.86
CA PRO A 12 -6.43 -21.76 -48.11
C PRO A 12 -6.43 -22.32 -46.66
N GLU A 13 -5.80 -23.47 -46.44
CA GLU A 13 -5.60 -24.05 -45.10
C GLU A 13 -4.65 -23.20 -44.21
N GLN A 14 -3.56 -22.66 -44.77
CA GLN A 14 -2.65 -21.77 -44.04
C GLN A 14 -3.31 -20.44 -43.67
N ALA A 15 -4.15 -19.89 -44.56
CA ALA A 15 -4.89 -18.65 -44.29
C ALA A 15 -5.86 -18.79 -43.11
N GLN A 16 -6.57 -19.92 -43.03
CA GLN A 16 -7.48 -20.21 -41.90
C GLN A 16 -6.72 -20.42 -40.59
N LEU A 17 -5.57 -21.11 -40.63
CA LEU A 17 -4.73 -21.29 -39.46
C LEU A 17 -4.21 -19.94 -38.92
N MET A 18 -3.72 -19.06 -39.80
CA MET A 18 -3.22 -17.73 -39.41
C MET A 18 -4.33 -16.85 -38.85
N ALA A 19 -5.55 -16.90 -39.41
CA ALA A 19 -6.70 -16.18 -38.87
C ALA A 19 -7.04 -16.64 -37.44
N ARG A 20 -6.99 -17.95 -37.19
CA ARG A 20 -7.22 -18.53 -35.86
C ARG A 20 -6.13 -18.15 -34.87
N LEU A 21 -4.86 -18.20 -35.28
CA LEU A 21 -3.72 -17.79 -34.45
C LEU A 21 -3.80 -16.31 -34.08
N ARG A 22 -4.13 -15.42 -35.03
CA ARG A 22 -4.36 -13.99 -34.75
C ARG A 22 -5.46 -13.78 -33.73
N ARG A 23 -6.57 -14.53 -33.84
CA ARG A 23 -7.68 -14.46 -32.89
C ARG A 23 -7.26 -14.93 -31.49
N MET A 24 -6.52 -16.03 -31.39
CA MET A 24 -5.98 -16.50 -30.10
C MET A 24 -4.99 -15.50 -29.50
N MET A 25 -4.08 -14.94 -30.30
CA MET A 25 -3.15 -13.90 -29.85
C MET A 25 -3.87 -12.65 -29.33
N MET A 26 -4.91 -12.20 -30.04
CA MET A 26 -5.72 -11.05 -29.61
C MET A 26 -6.36 -11.31 -28.25
N ILE A 27 -6.96 -12.49 -28.06
CA ILE A 27 -7.59 -12.86 -26.78
C ILE A 27 -6.55 -12.88 -25.67
N ALA A 28 -5.40 -13.54 -25.89
CA ALA A 28 -4.31 -13.61 -24.91
C ALA A 28 -3.79 -12.22 -24.52
N GLY A 29 -3.63 -11.33 -25.51
CA GLY A 29 -3.20 -9.95 -25.31
C GLY A 29 -4.20 -9.17 -24.46
N VAL A 30 -5.50 -9.26 -24.76
CA VAL A 30 -6.57 -8.60 -23.99
C VAL A 30 -6.63 -9.13 -22.57
N THR A 31 -6.55 -10.44 -22.36
CA THR A 31 -6.55 -10.99 -20.99
C THR A 31 -5.32 -10.54 -20.19
N THR A 32 -4.15 -10.47 -20.83
CA THR A 32 -2.92 -10.01 -20.17
C THR A 32 -3.00 -8.53 -19.80
N SER A 33 -3.51 -7.69 -20.69
CA SER A 33 -3.65 -6.25 -20.41
C SER A 33 -4.66 -5.99 -19.28
N VAL A 34 -5.76 -6.75 -19.22
CA VAL A 34 -6.72 -6.68 -18.10
C VAL A 34 -6.05 -7.07 -16.78
N ALA A 35 -5.28 -8.16 -16.76
CA ALA A 35 -4.56 -8.58 -15.55
C ALA A 35 -3.58 -7.51 -15.05
N ILE A 36 -2.83 -6.89 -15.96
CA ILE A 36 -1.90 -5.79 -15.64
C ILE A 36 -2.68 -4.59 -15.11
N ALA A 37 -3.79 -4.20 -15.74
CA ALA A 37 -4.61 -3.08 -15.29
C ALA A 37 -5.13 -3.29 -13.86
N VAL A 38 -5.64 -4.49 -13.55
CA VAL A 38 -6.08 -4.84 -12.18
C VAL A 38 -4.91 -4.74 -11.20
N LEU A 39 -3.74 -5.25 -11.55
CA LEU A 39 -2.56 -5.17 -10.69
C LEU A 39 -2.14 -3.72 -10.42
N LEU A 40 -2.13 -2.87 -11.44
CA LEU A 40 -1.81 -1.44 -11.30
C LEU A 40 -2.83 -0.73 -10.42
N VAL A 41 -4.12 -1.02 -10.56
CA VAL A 41 -5.17 -0.47 -9.68
C VAL A 41 -5.00 -0.96 -8.25
N ALA A 42 -4.71 -2.23 -8.03
CA ALA A 42 -4.51 -2.79 -6.70
C ALA A 42 -3.26 -2.19 -6.02
N ILE A 43 -2.15 -2.07 -6.75
CA ILE A 43 -0.92 -1.43 -6.24
C ILE A 43 -1.17 0.05 -5.98
N GLY A 44 -1.82 0.76 -6.90
CA GLY A 44 -2.18 2.16 -6.72
C GLY A 44 -3.06 2.35 -5.49
N TYR A 45 -4.15 1.59 -5.39
CA TYR A 45 -5.03 1.60 -4.22
C TYR A 45 -4.23 1.33 -2.95
N ARG A 46 -3.38 0.29 -2.93
CA ARG A 46 -2.52 0.00 -1.79
C ARG A 46 -1.59 1.18 -1.47
N LEU A 47 -0.89 1.78 -2.42
CA LEU A 47 -0.02 2.92 -2.16
C LEU A 47 -0.77 4.15 -1.62
N PHE A 48 -1.98 4.41 -2.11
CA PHE A 48 -2.77 5.59 -1.73
C PHE A 48 -3.64 5.39 -0.48
N ARG A 49 -3.97 4.14 -0.11
CA ARG A 49 -4.84 3.81 1.05
C ARG A 49 -4.15 2.99 2.13
N GLY A 50 -3.17 2.16 1.78
CA GLY A 50 -2.43 1.28 2.67
C GLY A 50 -0.97 1.65 2.75
N ASP A 51 -0.63 2.49 3.72
CA ASP A 51 0.70 2.59 4.33
C ASP A 51 1.85 2.49 3.32
N GLY A 52 1.82 3.36 2.30
CA GLY A 52 2.83 3.43 1.26
C GLY A 52 4.23 3.47 1.87
N SER A 53 5.04 2.49 1.49
CA SER A 53 6.44 2.31 1.88
C SER A 53 6.64 2.23 3.40
N THR A 54 6.90 1.02 3.90
CA THR A 54 7.61 0.82 5.17
C THR A 54 9.06 1.28 5.01
N ALA A 55 9.29 2.57 4.73
CA ALA A 55 10.49 3.20 5.22
C ALA A 55 10.40 3.02 6.74
N SER A 56 11.39 2.36 7.35
CA SER A 56 11.47 2.33 8.81
C SER A 56 11.34 3.77 9.29
N GLY A 57 10.27 4.05 10.05
CA GLY A 57 9.98 5.39 10.52
C GLY A 57 11.20 5.93 11.28
N PRO A 58 11.37 7.26 11.34
CA PRO A 58 12.49 7.86 12.05
C PRO A 58 12.54 7.34 13.50
N ASP A 59 13.75 6.99 13.98
CA ASP A 59 13.96 6.71 15.40
C ASP A 59 13.73 8.01 16.19
N LEU A 60 12.60 8.08 16.89
CA LEU A 60 12.13 9.28 17.57
C LEU A 60 12.12 9.05 19.08
N THR A 61 12.95 9.79 19.81
CA THR A 61 12.89 9.83 21.27
C THR A 61 11.95 10.94 21.72
N ALA A 62 10.80 10.56 22.31
CA ALA A 62 9.87 11.50 22.92
C ALA A 62 10.17 11.66 24.42
N MET A 63 10.30 12.91 24.89
CA MET A 63 10.50 13.17 26.31
C MET A 63 9.20 13.02 27.10
N LEU A 64 9.26 12.19 28.14
CA LEU A 64 8.19 12.09 29.13
C LEU A 64 8.34 13.20 30.19
N PRO A 65 7.23 13.66 30.79
CA PRO A 65 7.30 14.49 31.99
C PRO A 65 8.11 13.79 33.08
N LYS A 66 8.80 14.56 33.92
CA LYS A 66 9.56 13.99 35.04
C LYS A 66 8.65 13.17 35.95
N GLY A 67 9.08 11.97 36.30
CA GLY A 67 8.32 11.04 37.14
C GLY A 67 7.10 10.41 36.45
N ALA A 68 6.86 10.70 35.17
CA ALA A 68 5.79 10.05 34.44
C ALA A 68 6.16 8.62 34.04
N ARG A 69 5.16 7.74 34.05
CA ARG A 69 5.28 6.35 33.61
C ARG A 69 4.25 6.06 32.52
N ILE A 70 4.65 5.32 31.49
CA ILE A 70 3.70 4.73 30.54
C ILE A 70 2.98 3.57 31.23
N VAL A 71 1.66 3.67 31.35
CA VAL A 71 0.83 2.65 32.00
C VAL A 71 0.02 1.82 31.00
N SER A 72 -0.23 2.37 29.80
CA SER A 72 -0.92 1.64 28.73
C SER A 72 -0.57 2.22 27.36
N THR A 73 -0.56 1.37 26.35
CA THR A 73 -0.47 1.73 24.94
C THR A 73 -1.61 1.07 24.18
N GLY A 74 -2.17 1.80 23.22
CA GLY A 74 -3.24 1.29 22.37
C GLY A 74 -3.18 1.91 20.97
N THR A 75 -3.68 1.18 19.98
CA THR A 75 -3.73 1.63 18.60
C THR A 75 -5.18 1.73 18.13
N ALA A 76 -5.53 2.79 17.41
CA ALA A 76 -6.85 3.00 16.83
C ALA A 76 -6.69 3.55 15.40
N GLY A 77 -6.77 2.66 14.40
CA GLY A 77 -6.45 3.00 13.00
C GLY A 77 -5.02 3.54 12.88
N ASP A 78 -4.87 4.72 12.28
CA ASP A 78 -3.57 5.40 12.08
C ASP A 78 -3.08 6.18 13.33
N ARG A 79 -3.64 5.89 14.51
CA ARG A 79 -3.30 6.59 15.77
C ARG A 79 -2.72 5.64 16.79
N LEU A 80 -1.64 6.08 17.44
CA LEU A 80 -1.07 5.46 18.63
C LEU A 80 -1.44 6.30 19.85
N ALA A 81 -2.19 5.75 20.79
CA ALA A 81 -2.50 6.35 22.07
C ALA A 81 -1.57 5.80 23.16
N VAL A 82 -0.92 6.70 23.88
CA VAL A 82 -0.04 6.39 25.02
C VAL A 82 -0.67 7.00 26.27
N THR A 83 -1.02 6.15 27.22
CA THR A 83 -1.56 6.57 28.52
C THR A 83 -0.40 6.68 29.51
N LEU A 84 -0.25 7.86 30.09
CA LEU A 84 0.73 8.21 31.09
C LEU A 84 0.04 8.38 32.44
N ASP A 85 0.68 7.85 33.47
CA ASP A 85 0.52 8.31 34.84
C ASP A 85 1.56 9.41 35.08
N VAL A 86 1.10 10.61 35.43
CA VAL A 86 1.93 11.78 35.75
C VAL A 86 1.63 12.21 37.17
N GLY A 87 2.29 11.58 38.14
CA GLY A 87 2.13 11.90 39.56
C GLY A 87 0.71 11.63 40.08
N GLY A 88 0.07 10.54 39.63
CA GLY A 88 -1.29 10.15 39.99
C GLY A 88 -2.36 10.68 39.03
N ALA A 89 -2.02 11.62 38.14
CA ALA A 89 -2.93 12.14 37.13
C ALA A 89 -2.83 11.33 35.82
N THR A 90 -3.97 10.95 35.26
CA THR A 90 -4.02 10.28 33.95
C THR A 90 -3.92 11.30 32.82
N GLU A 91 -2.98 11.06 31.90
CA GLU A 91 -2.79 11.84 30.67
C GLU A 91 -2.71 10.89 29.47
N ILE A 92 -3.46 11.16 28.40
CA ILE A 92 -3.37 10.40 27.15
C ILE A 92 -2.71 11.28 26.09
N ARG A 93 -1.64 10.79 25.48
CA ARG A 93 -1.01 11.41 24.31
C ARG A 93 -1.28 10.57 23.08
N THR A 94 -1.77 11.21 22.03
CA THR A 94 -2.05 10.54 20.75
C THR A 94 -1.00 10.95 19.74
N PHE A 95 -0.47 9.99 19.00
CA PHE A 95 0.51 10.16 17.95
C PHE A 95 -0.02 9.60 16.63
N ASP A 96 0.44 10.17 15.52
CA ASP A 96 0.26 9.55 14.21
C ASP A 96 1.16 8.31 14.13
N ALA A 97 0.59 7.15 13.79
CA ALA A 97 1.30 5.88 13.85
C ALA A 97 2.44 5.77 12.82
N LYS A 98 2.41 6.57 11.75
CA LYS A 98 3.37 6.52 10.63
C LYS A 98 4.54 7.47 10.84
N THR A 99 4.23 8.68 11.31
CA THR A 99 5.19 9.76 11.46
C THR A 99 5.67 9.96 12.89
N LEU A 100 5.03 9.29 13.86
CA LEU A 100 5.23 9.46 15.30
C LEU A 100 5.05 10.91 15.78
N LYS A 101 4.44 11.78 14.97
CA LYS A 101 4.16 13.15 15.36
C LYS A 101 3.05 13.18 16.40
N PRO A 102 3.17 13.99 17.47
CA PRO A 102 2.10 14.18 18.44
C PRO A 102 0.91 14.86 17.75
N THR A 103 -0.29 14.36 18.04
CA THR A 103 -1.54 14.76 17.37
C THR A 103 -2.62 15.20 18.34
N GLY A 104 -2.50 14.82 19.61
CA GLY A 104 -3.40 15.27 20.65
C GLY A 104 -2.90 14.94 22.03
N ARG A 105 -3.47 15.65 23.01
CA ARG A 105 -3.24 15.44 24.44
C ARG A 105 -4.56 15.59 25.17
N LEU A 106 -4.92 14.60 25.95
CA LEU A 106 -6.09 14.60 26.83
C LEU A 106 -5.62 14.48 28.28
N ARG A 107 -6.21 15.27 29.17
CA ARG A 107 -5.97 15.24 30.61
C ARG A 107 -7.30 15.18 31.31
N PHE A 108 -7.33 14.46 32.43
CA PHE A 108 -8.51 14.34 33.27
C PHE A 108 -8.30 15.16 34.55
N ALA A 109 -9.34 15.89 34.96
CA ALA A 109 -9.40 16.54 36.26
C ALA A 109 -10.35 15.75 37.16
N THR A 110 -10.07 15.71 38.46
CA THR A 110 -10.99 15.16 39.46
C THR A 110 -12.01 16.23 39.85
N GLU A 111 -13.25 15.81 40.06
CA GLU A 111 -14.28 16.67 40.66
C GLU A 111 -13.86 17.09 42.09
N PRO A 112 -14.12 18.35 42.51
CA PRO A 112 -13.71 18.87 43.82
C PRO A 112 -14.37 18.18 45.02
#